data_AF-A0A672PEM1-F1
#
_entry.id   AF-A0A672PEM1-F1
#
_cell.length_a   1.000
_cell.length_b   1.000
_cell.length_c   1.000
_cell.angle_alpha   90.00
_cell.angle_beta   90.00
_cell.angle_gamma   90.00
#
_symmetry.space_group_name_H-M   'P 1'
#
loop_
_entity.id
_entity.type
_entity.pdbx_description
1 polymer ?
#
loop_
_entity_poly.entity_id
_entity_poly.type
_entity_poly.pdbx_seq_one_letter_code
_entity_poly.pdbx_strand_id
1 'polypeptide(L)'
;TQRELMPKVINSDFIDTIHKGRSVEAFKERSDREQQQQREDCLHIRSRLDVALSECKRERQEKLVLKQQLWECREELQQQKAFCTELGTASCTLLWSASQREEAIRDILGKLEPFLSIAGQTIEAFIKFLNDEAKPQQSSNSKEHHLVLALAGVVTNIAAVSCGRDFLSSSAHILLDTFLQLLCLMKPGVFPKLKVLMLMALYNITISGNGLKLISESPGLLPLLCTLLKDPDPEVCLQSLRLLQSLLLEREVMSHMTTDFLSSFPLSRIHHLASSRHPALKQIAQETLEDLHTHNISGLCSPAYVEF
;
A
#
# COMPACT_ATOMS: atom_id res chain seq x y z
N THR A 1 10.08 -33.32 -107.00
CA THR A 1 9.06 -34.18 -106.36
C THR A 1 9.76 -35.04 -105.33
N GLN A 2 9.81 -34.57 -104.10
CA GLN A 2 8.87 -34.85 -103.00
C GLN A 2 9.39 -35.99 -102.12
N ARG A 3 9.76 -35.61 -100.89
CA ARG A 3 10.02 -36.40 -99.69
C ARG A 3 9.59 -37.88 -99.75
N GLU A 4 10.57 -38.76 -99.53
CA GLU A 4 10.46 -40.00 -98.75
C GLU A 4 11.91 -40.38 -98.35
N LEU A 5 12.49 -39.71 -97.34
CA LEU A 5 12.46 -40.11 -95.93
C LEU A 5 13.10 -41.50 -95.71
N MET A 6 14.34 -41.49 -95.14
CA MET A 6 15.10 -42.54 -94.40
C MET A 6 14.30 -43.81 -94.01
N PRO A 7 14.87 -45.04 -93.78
CA PRO A 7 15.94 -45.28 -92.77
C PRO A 7 16.66 -46.69 -92.77
N LYS A 8 17.36 -46.98 -91.63
CA LYS A 8 17.67 -48.30 -90.99
C LYS A 8 19.01 -48.94 -91.41
N VAL A 9 20.04 -49.03 -90.57
CA VAL A 9 20.04 -49.34 -89.13
C VAL A 9 21.06 -48.44 -88.44
N ILE A 10 20.61 -47.34 -87.83
CA ILE A 10 21.36 -46.87 -86.68
C ILE A 10 21.13 -47.94 -85.62
N ASN A 11 22.20 -48.59 -85.16
CA ASN A 11 22.07 -49.60 -84.12
C ASN A 11 21.30 -48.97 -82.95
N SER A 12 20.13 -49.55 -82.62
CA SER A 12 19.27 -49.06 -81.54
C SER A 12 20.09 -48.88 -80.27
N ASP A 13 21.05 -49.79 -80.04
CA ASP A 13 21.96 -49.77 -78.91
C ASP A 13 22.87 -48.53 -78.90
N PHE A 14 23.29 -48.02 -80.05
CA PHE A 14 24.14 -46.83 -80.17
C PHE A 14 23.36 -45.54 -79.90
N ILE A 15 22.14 -45.43 -80.43
CA ILE A 15 21.23 -44.30 -80.15
C ILE A 15 20.81 -44.31 -78.68
N ASP A 16 20.50 -45.48 -78.12
CA ASP A 16 20.22 -45.63 -76.69
C ASP A 16 21.43 -45.26 -75.83
N THR A 17 22.65 -45.58 -76.26
CA THR A 17 23.88 -45.19 -75.55
C THR A 17 24.09 -43.68 -75.58
N ILE A 18 23.83 -43.00 -76.70
CA ILE A 18 23.89 -41.54 -76.79
C ILE A 18 22.79 -40.87 -75.95
N HIS A 19 21.56 -41.40 -75.98
CA HIS A 19 20.47 -40.89 -75.14
C HIS A 19 20.75 -41.10 -73.64
N LYS A 20 21.28 -42.27 -73.26
CA LYS A 20 21.75 -42.54 -71.89
C LYS A 20 22.89 -41.59 -71.51
N GLY A 21 23.86 -41.37 -72.39
CA GLY A 21 24.96 -40.42 -72.18
C GLY A 21 24.46 -39.00 -71.92
N ARG A 22 23.55 -38.49 -72.77
CA ARG A 22 22.92 -37.17 -72.59
C ARG A 22 22.08 -37.08 -71.31
N SER A 23 21.37 -38.15 -70.95
CA SER A 23 20.61 -38.21 -69.71
C SER A 23 21.51 -38.20 -68.48
N VAL A 24 22.65 -38.91 -68.53
CA VAL A 24 23.66 -38.93 -67.46
C VAL A 24 24.35 -37.57 -67.35
N GLU A 25 24.65 -36.92 -68.46
CA GLU A 25 25.24 -35.58 -68.50
C GLU A 25 24.28 -34.53 -67.92
N ALA A 26 23.01 -34.56 -68.31
CA ALA A 26 21.98 -33.69 -67.73
C ALA A 26 21.74 -33.95 -66.23
N PHE A 27 21.81 -35.22 -65.80
CA PHE A 27 21.72 -35.58 -64.38
C PHE A 27 22.94 -35.08 -63.60
N LYS A 28 24.15 -35.23 -64.16
CA LYS A 28 25.39 -34.74 -63.58
C LYS A 28 25.36 -33.21 -63.44
N GLU A 29 24.95 -32.48 -64.48
CA GLU A 29 24.81 -31.01 -64.40
C GLU A 29 23.81 -30.56 -63.33
N ARG A 30 22.67 -31.26 -63.19
CA ARG A 30 21.71 -30.96 -62.11
C ARG A 30 22.30 -31.26 -60.74
N SER A 31 22.97 -32.40 -60.59
CA SER A 31 23.63 -32.77 -59.34
C SER A 31 24.74 -31.79 -58.96
N ASP A 32 25.53 -31.31 -59.92
CA ASP A 32 26.60 -30.33 -59.69
C ASP A 32 26.02 -28.98 -59.26
N ARG A 33 24.90 -28.54 -59.84
CA ARG A 33 24.18 -27.32 -59.44
C ARG A 33 23.59 -27.45 -58.03
N GLU A 34 22.95 -28.58 -57.72
CA GLU A 34 22.41 -28.84 -56.38
C GLU A 34 23.52 -28.88 -55.32
N GLN A 35 24.64 -29.54 -55.62
CA GLN A 35 25.81 -29.52 -54.73
C GLN A 35 26.36 -28.11 -54.52
N GLN A 36 26.41 -27.29 -55.58
CA GLN A 36 26.88 -25.92 -55.47
C GLN A 36 25.94 -25.07 -54.61
N GLN A 37 24.63 -25.19 -54.81
CA GLN A 37 23.62 -24.51 -53.99
C GLN A 37 23.72 -24.93 -52.53
N GLN A 38 23.85 -26.24 -52.25
CA GLN A 38 24.02 -26.74 -50.89
C GLN A 38 25.29 -26.21 -50.23
N ARG A 39 26.39 -26.06 -50.98
CA ARG A 39 27.63 -25.47 -50.47
C ARG A 39 27.43 -24.00 -50.07
N GLU A 40 26.74 -23.22 -50.91
CA GLU A 40 26.43 -21.82 -50.64
C GLU A 40 25.49 -21.66 -49.43
N ASP A 41 24.46 -22.49 -49.34
CA ASP A 41 23.53 -22.51 -48.20
C ASP A 41 24.25 -22.89 -46.91
N CYS A 42 25.15 -23.87 -46.95
CA CYS A 42 25.97 -24.28 -45.81
C CYS A 42 26.88 -23.14 -45.32
N LEU A 43 27.50 -22.39 -46.24
CA LEU A 43 28.32 -21.22 -45.89
C LEU A 43 27.48 -20.10 -45.28
N HIS A 44 26.30 -19.83 -45.85
CA HIS A 44 25.38 -18.82 -45.33
C HIS A 44 24.85 -19.16 -43.93
N ILE A 45 24.42 -20.40 -43.72
CA ILE A 45 23.95 -20.88 -42.41
C ILE A 45 25.08 -20.82 -41.38
N ARG A 46 26.30 -21.22 -41.76
CA ARG A 46 27.47 -21.14 -40.87
C ARG A 46 27.80 -19.70 -40.45
N SER A 47 27.78 -18.77 -41.40
CA SER A 47 27.99 -17.34 -41.12
C SER A 47 26.93 -16.80 -40.14
N ARG A 48 25.65 -17.12 -40.36
CA ARG A 48 24.57 -16.73 -39.46
C ARG A 48 24.71 -17.35 -38.06
N LEU A 49 25.14 -18.59 -37.98
CA LEU A 49 25.40 -19.27 -36.70
C LEU A 49 26.54 -18.58 -35.95
N ASP A 50 27.64 -18.23 -36.63
CA ASP A 50 28.78 -17.56 -36.01
C ASP A 50 28.38 -16.17 -35.47
N VAL A 51 27.58 -15.40 -36.21
CA VAL A 51 27.01 -14.13 -35.75
C VAL A 51 26.13 -14.34 -34.51
N ALA A 52 25.16 -15.25 -34.57
CA ALA A 52 24.26 -15.51 -33.45
C ALA A 52 25.02 -16.01 -32.19
N LEU A 53 26.07 -16.82 -32.36
CA LEU A 53 26.93 -17.25 -31.26
C LEU A 53 27.71 -16.09 -30.65
N SER A 54 28.20 -15.16 -31.46
CA SER A 54 28.91 -13.97 -30.99
C SER A 54 27.98 -13.03 -30.21
N GLU A 55 26.76 -12.81 -30.70
CA GLU A 55 25.73 -12.01 -30.02
C GLU A 55 25.32 -12.67 -28.70
N CYS A 56 25.07 -13.98 -28.70
CA CYS A 56 24.71 -14.71 -27.48
C CYS A 56 25.81 -14.61 -26.40
N LYS A 57 27.09 -14.65 -26.80
CA LYS A 57 28.22 -14.44 -25.85
C LYS A 57 28.23 -13.02 -25.30
N ARG A 58 28.04 -12.01 -26.16
CA ARG A 58 27.97 -10.60 -25.77
C ARG A 58 26.82 -10.35 -24.78
N GLU A 59 25.62 -10.81 -25.10
CA GLU A 59 24.44 -10.68 -24.24
C GLU A 59 24.61 -11.38 -22.90
N ARG A 60 25.25 -12.56 -22.87
CA ARG A 60 25.56 -13.25 -21.60
C ARG A 60 26.51 -12.42 -20.73
N GLN A 61 27.52 -11.80 -21.32
CA GLN A 61 28.46 -10.95 -20.60
C GLN A 61 27.76 -9.69 -20.06
N GLU A 62 26.97 -9.02 -20.88
CA GLU A 62 26.18 -7.85 -20.47
C GLU A 62 25.19 -8.20 -19.35
N LYS A 63 24.50 -9.34 -19.45
CA LYS A 63 23.60 -9.84 -18.41
C LYS A 63 24.31 -10.07 -17.07
N LEU A 64 25.56 -10.55 -17.09
CA LEU A 64 26.34 -10.73 -15.86
C LEU A 64 26.68 -9.38 -15.22
N VAL A 65 27.10 -8.40 -16.02
CA VAL A 65 27.40 -7.04 -15.53
C VAL A 65 26.14 -6.37 -14.96
N LEU A 66 25.01 -6.42 -15.67
CA LEU A 66 23.75 -5.83 -15.20
C LEU A 66 23.25 -6.48 -13.91
N LYS A 67 23.42 -7.80 -13.77
CA LYS A 67 23.07 -8.50 -12.52
C LYS A 67 23.94 -8.05 -11.34
N GLN A 68 25.23 -7.82 -11.58
CA GLN A 68 26.14 -7.32 -10.56
C GLN A 68 25.75 -5.91 -10.12
N GLN A 69 25.51 -5.00 -11.07
CA GLN A 69 25.07 -3.63 -10.79
C GLN A 69 23.73 -3.58 -10.05
N LEU A 70 22.78 -4.43 -10.43
CA LEU A 70 21.49 -4.54 -9.74
C LEU A 70 21.66 -5.01 -8.29
N TRP A 71 22.59 -5.94 -8.05
CA TRP A 71 22.89 -6.43 -6.71
C TRP A 71 23.53 -5.34 -5.85
N GLU A 72 24.51 -4.61 -6.38
CA GLU A 72 25.17 -3.47 -5.71
C GLU A 72 24.17 -2.37 -5.35
N CYS A 73 23.36 -1.93 -6.32
CA CYS A 73 22.33 -0.91 -6.10
C CYS A 73 21.28 -1.37 -5.06
N ARG A 74 20.92 -2.67 -5.05
CA ARG A 74 20.02 -3.22 -4.05
C ARG A 74 20.63 -3.22 -2.65
N GLU A 75 21.92 -3.51 -2.53
CA GLU A 75 22.63 -3.47 -1.25
C GLU A 75 22.72 -2.03 -0.73
N GLU A 76 23.11 -1.08 -1.58
CA GLU A 76 23.15 0.35 -1.24
C GLU A 76 21.78 0.87 -0.79
N LEU A 77 20.71 0.54 -1.51
CA LEU A 77 19.36 0.93 -1.15
C LEU A 77 18.93 0.35 0.21
N GLN A 78 19.30 -0.91 0.49
CA GLN A 78 18.98 -1.56 1.76
C GLN A 78 19.75 -0.89 2.93
N GLN A 79 21.02 -0.54 2.71
CA GLN A 79 21.82 0.20 3.69
C GLN A 79 21.24 1.61 3.93
N GLN A 80 20.86 2.32 2.87
CA GLN A 80 20.23 3.64 2.97
C GLN A 80 18.90 3.57 3.72
N LYS A 81 18.07 2.56 3.43
CA LYS A 81 16.81 2.32 4.16
C LYS A 81 17.09 2.15 5.65
N ALA A 82 18.02 1.26 6.01
CA ALA A 82 18.36 1.00 7.41
C ALA A 82 18.87 2.26 8.13
N PHE A 83 19.76 3.02 7.48
CA PHE A 83 20.29 4.27 8.01
C PHE A 83 19.19 5.33 8.21
N CYS A 84 18.34 5.57 7.19
CA CYS A 84 17.24 6.52 7.28
C CYS A 84 16.23 6.15 8.36
N THR A 85 15.88 4.86 8.49
CA THR A 85 15.00 4.40 9.56
C THR A 85 15.62 4.62 10.93
N GLU A 86 16.91 4.35 11.11
CA GLU A 86 17.61 4.55 12.38
C GLU A 86 17.71 6.02 12.76
N LEU A 87 18.16 6.86 11.83
CA LEU A 87 18.24 8.30 12.03
C LEU A 87 16.87 8.91 12.32
N GLY A 88 15.86 8.52 11.54
CA GLY A 88 14.47 8.95 11.72
C GLY A 88 13.94 8.53 13.09
N THR A 89 14.16 7.28 13.50
CA THR A 89 13.71 6.77 14.80
C THR A 89 14.32 7.55 15.95
N ALA A 90 15.65 7.75 15.93
CA ALA A 90 16.35 8.50 16.97
C ALA A 90 15.85 9.95 17.04
N SER A 91 15.77 10.63 15.89
CA SER A 91 15.35 12.04 15.80
C SER A 91 13.90 12.23 16.23
N CYS A 92 12.98 11.38 15.76
CA CYS A 92 11.56 11.48 16.09
C CYS A 92 11.28 11.10 17.55
N THR A 93 12.04 10.16 18.12
CA THR A 93 11.91 9.82 19.55
C THR A 93 12.34 10.99 20.43
N LEU A 94 13.43 11.66 20.08
CA LEU A 94 13.85 12.90 20.76
C LEU A 94 12.81 14.00 20.60
N LEU A 95 12.27 14.19 19.39
CA LEU A 95 11.25 15.20 19.12
C LEU A 95 9.95 14.89 19.88
N TRP A 96 9.55 13.62 19.97
CA TRP A 96 8.38 13.20 20.75
C TRP A 96 8.56 13.52 22.23
N SER A 97 9.75 13.24 22.79
CA SER A 97 10.05 13.62 24.17
C SER A 97 10.06 15.15 24.36
N ALA A 98 10.70 15.89 23.46
CA ALA A 98 10.81 17.34 23.54
C ALA A 98 9.45 18.04 23.40
N SER A 99 8.55 17.52 22.54
CA SER A 99 7.23 18.08 22.28
C SER A 99 6.23 17.87 23.41
N GLN A 100 6.59 17.17 24.49
CA GLN A 100 5.77 17.13 25.71
C GLN A 100 5.68 18.50 26.40
N ARG A 101 6.60 19.43 26.07
CA ARG A 101 6.60 20.80 26.58
C ARG A 101 5.90 21.72 25.57
N GLU A 102 4.90 22.45 26.04
CA GLU A 102 4.13 23.39 25.22
C GLU A 102 5.03 24.47 24.59
N GLU A 103 6.03 24.97 25.31
CA GLU A 103 6.97 25.97 24.80
C GLU A 103 7.76 25.44 23.61
N ALA A 104 8.16 24.17 23.63
CA ALA A 104 8.90 23.55 22.54
C ALA A 104 8.07 23.50 21.26
N ILE A 105 6.78 23.18 21.37
CA ILE A 105 5.84 23.19 20.23
C ILE A 105 5.69 24.61 19.69
N ARG A 106 5.54 25.59 20.58
CA ARG A 106 5.37 27.00 20.20
C ARG A 106 6.60 27.55 19.45
N ASP A 107 7.80 27.16 19.87
CA ASP A 107 9.05 27.60 19.24
C ASP A 107 9.25 27.02 17.82
N ILE A 108 8.66 25.86 17.53
CA ILE A 108 8.84 25.16 16.24
C ILE A 108 7.63 25.25 15.31
N LEU A 109 6.50 25.81 15.75
CA LEU A 109 5.21 25.78 15.06
C LEU A 109 5.31 26.19 13.58
N GLY A 110 6.01 27.30 13.29
CA GLY A 110 6.20 27.80 11.92
C GLY A 110 7.08 26.96 11.00
N LYS A 111 7.66 25.86 11.50
CA LYS A 111 8.53 24.92 10.76
C LYS A 111 7.97 23.51 10.69
N LEU A 112 6.76 23.28 11.22
CA LEU A 112 6.20 21.94 11.34
C LEU A 112 5.61 21.39 10.05
N GLU A 113 5.18 22.23 9.10
CA GLU A 113 4.48 21.77 7.90
C GLU A 113 5.26 20.72 7.08
N PRO A 114 6.56 20.89 6.76
CA PRO A 114 7.32 19.86 6.05
C PRO A 114 7.45 18.57 6.86
N PHE A 115 7.61 18.68 8.19
CA PHE A 115 7.68 17.53 9.08
C PHE A 115 6.37 16.74 9.08
N LEU A 116 5.22 17.43 9.19
CA LEU A 116 3.90 16.81 9.21
C LEU A 116 3.56 16.13 7.88
N SER A 117 3.98 16.72 6.75
CA SER A 117 3.83 16.10 5.43
C SER A 117 4.60 14.78 5.34
N ILE A 118 5.88 14.77 5.77
CA ILE A 118 6.70 13.56 5.81
C ILE A 118 6.10 12.54 6.80
N ALA A 119 5.62 12.99 7.95
CA ALA A 119 4.99 12.14 8.95
C ALA A 119 3.78 11.40 8.37
N GLY A 120 2.86 12.14 7.73
CA GLY A 120 1.68 11.57 7.06
C GLY A 120 2.05 10.52 6.01
N GLN A 121 2.96 10.86 5.09
CA GLN A 121 3.40 9.94 4.03
C GLN A 121 4.09 8.69 4.57
N THR A 122 4.91 8.84 5.62
CA THR A 122 5.62 7.72 6.25
C THR A 122 4.65 6.76 6.93
N ILE A 123 3.69 7.30 7.69
CA ILE A 123 2.66 6.48 8.36
C ILE A 123 1.77 5.79 7.33
N GLU A 124 1.37 6.50 6.27
CA GLU A 124 0.56 5.94 5.17
C GLU A 124 1.29 4.80 4.46
N ALA A 125 2.54 5.01 4.04
CA ALA A 125 3.35 3.98 3.38
C ALA A 125 3.52 2.74 4.27
N PHE A 126 3.73 2.95 5.56
CA PHE A 126 3.86 1.87 6.53
C PHE A 126 2.56 1.07 6.71
N ILE A 127 1.40 1.72 6.78
CA ILE A 127 0.10 1.03 6.90
C ILE A 127 -0.25 0.27 5.62
N LYS A 128 0.04 0.83 4.44
CA LYS A 128 -0.09 0.10 3.16
C LYS A 128 0.74 -1.17 3.17
N PHE A 129 2.01 -1.07 3.57
CA PHE A 129 2.89 -2.22 3.75
C PHE A 129 2.32 -3.26 4.73
N LEU A 130 1.80 -2.84 5.88
CA LEU A 130 1.17 -3.76 6.85
C LEU A 130 -0.07 -4.47 6.28
N ASN A 131 -0.80 -3.85 5.36
CA ASN A 131 -2.01 -4.41 4.77
C ASN A 131 -1.72 -5.40 3.63
N ASP A 132 -0.66 -5.15 2.86
CA ASP A 132 -0.22 -5.96 1.71
C ASP A 132 0.50 -7.26 2.10
N GLU A 133 1.16 -7.30 3.26
CA GLU A 133 1.87 -8.49 3.73
C GLU A 133 0.88 -9.63 4.10
N ALA A 134 0.86 -10.69 3.28
CA ALA A 134 0.01 -11.88 3.44
C ALA A 134 0.36 -12.75 4.68
N LYS A 135 1.30 -12.33 5.53
CA LYS A 135 1.72 -13.05 6.73
C LYS A 135 1.51 -12.21 7.99
N PRO A 136 0.92 -12.76 9.05
CA PRO A 136 0.80 -12.07 10.33
C PRO A 136 2.19 -11.87 10.94
N GLN A 137 2.55 -10.59 11.11
CA GLN A 137 3.48 -10.00 12.08
C GLN A 137 4.67 -10.86 12.53
N GLN A 138 5.87 -10.54 12.04
CA GLN A 138 7.11 -10.87 12.74
C GLN A 138 7.96 -9.62 12.98
N SER A 139 7.58 -8.94 14.05
CA SER A 139 8.39 -8.20 15.04
C SER A 139 7.70 -6.88 15.40
N SER A 140 6.89 -6.91 16.45
CA SER A 140 6.30 -5.74 17.13
C SER A 140 7.33 -4.73 17.67
N ASN A 141 8.60 -4.86 17.27
CA ASN A 141 9.75 -4.16 17.80
C ASN A 141 10.72 -3.69 16.69
N SER A 142 10.28 -3.63 15.43
CA SER A 142 11.14 -3.11 14.37
C SER A 142 11.39 -1.60 14.56
N LYS A 143 12.55 -1.11 14.11
CA LYS A 143 12.84 0.34 14.14
C LYS A 143 11.77 1.14 13.37
N GLU A 144 11.20 0.57 12.30
CA GLU A 144 10.10 1.19 11.55
C GLU A 144 8.84 1.37 12.41
N HIS A 145 8.48 0.39 13.25
CA HIS A 145 7.35 0.53 14.18
C HIS A 145 7.60 1.68 15.18
N HIS A 146 8.81 1.77 15.73
CA HIS A 146 9.16 2.87 16.64
C HIS A 146 9.13 4.22 15.94
N LEU A 147 9.62 4.32 14.71
CA LEU A 147 9.56 5.53 13.91
C LEU A 147 8.11 6.02 13.73
N VAL A 148 7.21 5.15 13.27
CA VAL A 148 5.80 5.57 13.06
C VAL A 148 5.08 5.90 14.36
N LEU A 149 5.36 5.19 15.46
CA LEU A 149 4.83 5.56 16.78
C LEU A 149 5.38 6.92 17.24
N ALA A 150 6.66 7.19 17.02
CA ALA A 150 7.26 8.46 17.38
C ALA A 150 6.69 9.62 16.56
N LEU A 151 6.50 9.43 15.25
CA LEU A 151 5.85 10.41 14.38
C LEU A 151 4.42 10.71 14.85
N ALA A 152 3.59 9.67 15.03
CA ALA A 152 2.22 9.84 15.51
C ALA A 152 2.20 10.50 16.91
N GLY A 153 3.11 10.11 17.79
CA GLY A 153 3.22 10.68 19.13
C GLY A 153 3.60 12.16 19.16
N VAL A 154 4.47 12.61 18.25
CA VAL A 154 4.75 14.04 18.06
C VAL A 154 3.46 14.77 17.66
N VAL A 155 2.70 14.23 16.71
CA VAL A 155 1.43 14.81 16.25
C VAL A 155 0.41 14.87 17.39
N THR A 156 0.29 13.82 18.20
CA THR A 156 -0.59 13.78 19.37
C THR A 156 -0.23 14.88 20.38
N ASN A 157 1.06 15.09 20.65
CA ASN A 157 1.54 16.16 21.54
C ASN A 157 1.25 17.56 20.97
N ILE A 158 1.44 17.76 19.65
CA ILE A 158 1.07 19.02 18.99
C ILE A 158 -0.42 19.29 19.16
N ALA A 159 -1.28 18.29 18.93
CA ALA A 159 -2.72 18.41 19.12
C ALA A 159 -3.13 18.66 20.58
N ALA A 160 -2.32 18.25 21.57
CA ALA A 160 -2.61 18.50 22.98
C ALA A 160 -2.52 19.99 23.36
N VAL A 161 -1.79 20.80 22.59
CA VAL A 161 -1.59 22.23 22.84
C VAL A 161 -2.55 23.08 22.02
N SER A 162 -3.04 24.20 22.58
CA SER A 162 -4.00 25.11 21.91
C SER A 162 -3.52 25.62 20.56
N CYS A 163 -2.35 26.26 20.49
CA CYS A 163 -1.80 26.77 19.24
C CYS A 163 -1.47 25.66 18.23
N GLY A 164 -1.17 24.46 18.71
CA GLY A 164 -0.97 23.28 17.88
C GLY A 164 -2.28 22.79 17.24
N ARG A 165 -3.40 22.79 17.98
CA ARG A 165 -4.72 22.49 17.41
C ARG A 165 -5.12 23.46 16.32
N ASP A 166 -4.91 24.75 16.56
CA ASP A 166 -5.25 25.79 15.59
C ASP A 166 -4.42 25.63 14.32
N PHE A 167 -3.11 25.38 14.45
CA PHE A 167 -2.23 25.13 13.32
C PHE A 167 -2.61 23.85 12.55
N LEU A 168 -2.88 22.74 13.25
CA LEU A 168 -3.29 21.48 12.63
C LEU A 168 -4.62 21.61 11.90
N SER A 169 -5.59 22.34 12.47
CA SER A 169 -6.92 22.50 11.86
C SER A 169 -6.94 23.48 10.68
N SER A 170 -5.98 24.42 10.61
CA SER A 170 -5.90 25.43 9.54
C SER A 170 -4.90 25.06 8.46
N SER A 171 -3.63 24.86 8.82
CA SER A 171 -2.51 24.72 7.91
C SER A 171 -2.15 23.26 7.58
N ALA A 172 -2.52 22.31 8.44
CA ALA A 172 -2.13 20.90 8.27
C ALA A 172 -3.31 19.91 8.36
N HIS A 173 -4.51 20.35 7.97
CA HIS A 173 -5.74 19.54 8.04
C HIS A 173 -5.66 18.26 7.19
N ILE A 174 -4.87 18.27 6.11
CA ILE A 174 -4.61 17.09 5.26
C ILE A 174 -4.08 15.91 6.09
N LEU A 175 -3.28 16.16 7.13
CA LEU A 175 -2.78 15.09 8.00
C LEU A 175 -3.92 14.46 8.83
N LEU A 176 -4.91 15.25 9.23
CA LEU A 176 -6.06 14.77 9.99
C LEU A 176 -6.97 13.91 9.12
N ASP A 177 -7.22 14.33 7.87
CA ASP A 177 -7.92 13.52 6.87
C ASP A 177 -7.18 12.20 6.61
N THR A 178 -5.85 12.28 6.48
CA THR A 178 -4.98 11.11 6.34
C THR A 178 -5.15 10.18 7.55
N PHE A 179 -5.21 10.70 8.78
CA PHE A 179 -5.41 9.87 9.96
C PHE A 179 -6.77 9.15 9.96
N LEU A 180 -7.85 9.86 9.61
CA LEU A 180 -9.18 9.25 9.50
C LEU A 180 -9.20 8.14 8.44
N GLN A 181 -8.63 8.39 7.26
CA GLN A 181 -8.54 7.41 6.18
C GLN A 181 -7.72 6.19 6.58
N LEU A 182 -6.57 6.40 7.23
CA LEU A 182 -5.70 5.31 7.66
C LEU A 182 -6.34 4.45 8.73
N LEU A 183 -7.06 5.05 9.68
CA LEU A 183 -7.85 4.29 10.67
C LEU A 183 -8.92 3.41 10.02
N CYS A 184 -9.56 3.87 8.93
CA CYS A 184 -10.49 3.06 8.14
C CYS A 184 -9.81 1.86 7.46
N LEU A 185 -8.57 2.04 6.98
CA LEU A 185 -7.83 1.02 6.23
C LEU A 185 -7.20 -0.07 7.12
N MET A 186 -6.94 0.24 8.39
CA MET A 186 -6.26 -0.68 9.30
C MET A 186 -7.19 -1.80 9.78
N LYS A 187 -6.80 -3.07 9.54
CA LYS A 187 -7.52 -4.25 10.02
C LYS A 187 -7.68 -4.25 11.56
N PRO A 188 -8.78 -4.81 12.12
CA PRO A 188 -8.97 -4.90 13.58
C PRO A 188 -7.81 -5.60 14.28
N GLY A 189 -7.38 -5.08 15.44
CA GLY A 189 -6.28 -5.64 16.24
C GLY A 189 -4.87 -5.47 15.63
N VAL A 190 -4.75 -4.96 14.40
CA VAL A 190 -3.45 -4.63 13.81
C VAL A 190 -2.96 -3.31 14.36
N PHE A 191 -1.77 -3.37 14.97
CA PHE A 191 -1.00 -2.25 15.50
C PHE A 191 -1.81 -1.25 16.36
N PRO A 192 -2.46 -1.71 17.44
CA PRO A 192 -3.38 -0.90 18.24
C PRO A 192 -2.73 0.37 18.81
N LYS A 193 -1.44 0.32 19.17
CA LYS A 193 -0.69 1.50 19.66
C LYS A 193 -0.72 2.68 18.69
N LEU A 194 -0.62 2.41 17.38
CA LEU A 194 -0.67 3.47 16.37
C LEU A 194 -2.09 4.05 16.24
N LYS A 195 -3.11 3.18 16.23
CA LYS A 195 -4.52 3.60 16.23
C LYS A 195 -4.84 4.51 17.43
N VAL A 196 -4.37 4.13 18.62
CA VAL A 196 -4.55 4.89 19.86
C VAL A 196 -3.95 6.29 19.74
N LEU A 197 -2.71 6.43 19.24
CA LEU A 197 -2.08 7.75 19.08
C LEU A 197 -2.84 8.63 18.08
N MET A 198 -3.29 8.06 16.97
CA MET A 198 -4.09 8.80 15.97
C MET A 198 -5.45 9.21 16.55
N LEU A 199 -6.14 8.33 17.27
CA LEU A 199 -7.40 8.64 17.93
C LEU A 199 -7.25 9.69 19.02
N MET A 200 -6.19 9.63 19.83
CA MET A 200 -5.87 10.67 20.80
C MET A 200 -5.59 12.01 20.14
N ALA A 201 -4.87 12.02 19.01
CA ALA A 201 -4.63 13.25 18.24
C ALA A 201 -5.95 13.84 17.73
N LEU A 202 -6.82 13.02 17.13
CA LEU A 202 -8.13 13.45 16.62
C LEU A 202 -9.03 13.96 17.75
N TYR A 203 -9.13 13.24 18.86
CA TYR A 203 -9.84 13.69 20.05
C TYR A 203 -9.31 15.04 20.53
N ASN A 204 -7.98 15.20 20.64
CA ASN A 204 -7.40 16.46 21.04
C ASN A 204 -7.81 17.60 20.08
N ILE A 205 -7.83 17.37 18.76
CA ILE A 205 -8.32 18.36 17.78
C ILE A 205 -9.77 18.78 18.07
N THR A 206 -10.66 17.85 18.43
CA THR A 206 -12.07 18.18 18.71
C THR A 206 -12.28 19.08 19.94
N ILE A 207 -11.25 19.31 20.76
CA ILE A 207 -11.32 20.25 21.89
C ILE A 207 -11.43 21.71 21.41
N SER A 208 -11.02 22.04 20.18
CA SER A 208 -11.22 23.38 19.60
C SER A 208 -12.45 23.41 18.68
N GLY A 209 -13.17 24.53 18.63
CA GLY A 209 -14.37 24.64 17.79
C GLY A 209 -14.10 24.44 16.29
N ASN A 210 -12.98 24.97 15.78
CA ASN A 210 -12.56 24.76 14.39
C ASN A 210 -12.22 23.29 14.12
N GLY A 211 -11.52 22.64 15.05
CA GLY A 211 -11.15 21.24 14.94
C GLY A 211 -12.36 20.31 15.05
N LEU A 212 -13.28 20.60 15.97
CA LEU A 212 -14.54 19.87 16.11
C LEU A 212 -15.36 19.91 14.83
N LYS A 213 -15.55 21.11 14.26
CA LYS A 213 -16.24 21.29 12.99
C LYS A 213 -15.60 20.45 11.88
N LEU A 214 -14.28 20.58 11.70
CA LEU A 214 -13.51 19.85 10.70
C LEU A 214 -13.70 18.32 10.83
N ILE A 215 -13.55 17.77 12.04
CA ILE A 215 -13.70 16.33 12.26
C ILE A 215 -15.16 15.89 12.05
N SER A 216 -16.12 16.63 12.60
CA SER A 216 -17.54 16.28 12.54
C SER A 216 -18.13 16.29 11.13
N GLU A 217 -17.60 17.12 10.23
CA GLU A 217 -18.04 17.20 8.83
C GLU A 217 -17.45 16.06 7.96
N SER A 218 -16.59 15.20 8.52
CA SER A 218 -16.00 14.08 7.78
C SER A 218 -17.05 12.98 7.50
N PRO A 219 -17.38 12.69 6.24
CA PRO A 219 -18.50 11.81 5.87
C PRO A 219 -18.30 10.34 6.28
N GLY A 220 -17.05 9.94 6.58
CA GLY A 220 -16.71 8.57 6.99
C GLY A 220 -16.60 8.36 8.50
N LEU A 221 -16.81 9.40 9.32
CA LEU A 221 -16.51 9.36 10.74
C LEU A 221 -17.38 8.35 11.50
N LEU A 222 -18.69 8.36 11.28
CA LEU A 222 -19.60 7.49 12.01
C LEU A 222 -19.37 5.99 11.67
N PRO A 223 -19.28 5.58 10.39
CA PRO A 223 -18.88 4.20 10.04
C PRO A 223 -17.51 3.80 10.61
N LEU A 224 -16.56 4.73 10.65
CA LEU A 224 -15.24 4.49 11.25
C LEU A 224 -15.37 4.18 12.75
N LEU A 225 -16.08 5.02 13.52
CA LEU A 225 -16.31 4.80 14.95
C LEU A 225 -17.03 3.46 15.20
N CYS A 226 -18.04 3.11 14.39
CA CYS A 226 -18.71 1.81 14.46
C CYS A 226 -17.74 0.63 14.30
N THR A 227 -16.73 0.78 13.45
CA THR A 227 -15.72 -0.25 13.19
C THR A 227 -14.71 -0.33 14.34
N LEU A 228 -14.22 0.82 14.82
CA LEU A 228 -13.24 0.88 15.90
C LEU A 228 -13.79 0.42 17.25
N LEU A 229 -15.07 0.64 17.54
CA LEU A 229 -15.73 0.10 18.75
C LEU A 229 -15.80 -1.43 18.78
N LYS A 230 -15.57 -2.08 17.64
CA LYS A 230 -15.48 -3.55 17.52
C LYS A 230 -14.03 -4.03 17.52
N ASP A 231 -13.04 -3.15 17.66
CA ASP A 231 -11.64 -3.55 17.72
C ASP A 231 -11.41 -4.45 18.96
N PRO A 232 -10.60 -5.53 18.85
CA PRO A 232 -10.29 -6.39 19.98
C PRO A 232 -9.47 -5.68 21.08
N ASP A 233 -8.76 -4.60 20.74
CA ASP A 233 -7.97 -3.85 21.71
C ASP A 233 -8.86 -2.89 22.53
N PRO A 234 -8.86 -2.99 23.88
CA PRO A 234 -9.72 -2.17 24.74
C PRO A 234 -9.32 -0.69 24.74
N GLU A 235 -8.06 -0.36 24.48
CA GLU A 235 -7.59 1.03 24.45
C GLU A 235 -8.05 1.71 23.16
N VAL A 236 -8.07 1.01 22.03
CA VAL A 236 -8.69 1.51 20.79
C VAL A 236 -10.17 1.80 21.00
N CYS A 237 -10.90 0.89 21.65
CA CYS A 237 -12.31 1.11 22.01
C CYS A 237 -12.47 2.34 22.93
N LEU A 238 -11.59 2.49 23.93
CA LEU A 238 -11.61 3.62 24.87
C LEU A 238 -11.47 4.96 24.14
N GLN A 239 -10.44 5.09 23.30
CA GLN A 239 -10.20 6.34 22.59
C GLN A 239 -11.27 6.64 21.54
N SER A 240 -11.88 5.60 20.97
CA SER A 240 -13.04 5.76 20.07
C SER A 240 -14.27 6.31 20.81
N LEU A 241 -14.53 5.86 22.03
CA LEU A 241 -15.60 6.41 22.87
C LEU A 241 -15.31 7.84 23.31
N ARG A 242 -14.06 8.19 23.61
CA ARG A 242 -13.66 9.59 23.90
C ARG A 242 -13.95 10.52 22.74
N LEU A 243 -13.55 10.10 21.54
CA LEU A 243 -13.82 10.86 20.32
C LEU A 243 -15.33 10.97 20.06
N LEU A 244 -16.09 9.89 20.30
CA LEU A 244 -17.54 9.95 20.19
C LEU A 244 -18.13 10.96 21.18
N GLN A 245 -17.78 10.90 22.47
CA GLN A 245 -18.29 11.82 23.48
C GLN A 245 -18.01 13.28 23.15
N SER A 246 -16.81 13.62 22.64
CA SER A 246 -16.54 15.00 22.21
C SER A 246 -17.49 15.50 21.11
N LEU A 247 -18.01 14.60 20.27
CA LEU A 247 -19.00 14.95 19.26
C LEU A 247 -20.42 15.03 19.86
N LEU A 248 -20.73 14.17 20.84
CA LEU A 248 -22.04 14.15 21.51
C LEU A 248 -22.31 15.41 22.33
N LEU A 249 -21.27 16.04 22.88
CA LEU A 249 -21.41 17.23 23.70
C LEU A 249 -21.85 18.48 22.91
N GLU A 250 -21.66 18.49 21.59
CA GLU A 250 -22.00 19.65 20.75
C GLU A 250 -23.34 19.46 20.05
N ARG A 251 -24.30 20.35 20.36
CA ARG A 251 -25.70 20.18 19.95
C ARG A 251 -25.90 20.29 18.44
N GLU A 252 -25.19 21.21 17.79
CA GLU A 252 -25.25 21.39 16.35
C GLU A 252 -24.76 20.13 15.64
N VAL A 253 -23.62 19.58 16.06
CA VAL A 253 -23.06 18.33 15.51
C VAL A 253 -24.05 17.18 15.66
N MET A 254 -24.64 17.05 16.85
CA MET A 254 -25.63 16.00 17.11
C MET A 254 -26.88 16.13 16.27
N SER A 255 -27.39 17.33 16.05
CA SER A 255 -28.56 17.54 15.20
C SER A 255 -28.36 17.01 13.77
N HIS A 256 -27.14 17.09 13.25
CA HIS A 256 -26.78 16.60 11.92
C HIS A 256 -26.54 15.08 11.89
N MET A 257 -26.05 14.48 12.97
CA MET A 257 -25.71 13.05 13.02
C MET A 257 -26.85 12.15 13.53
N THR A 258 -27.91 12.72 14.11
CA THR A 258 -28.95 11.97 14.84
C THR A 258 -29.59 10.84 14.01
N THR A 259 -29.93 11.09 12.74
CA THR A 259 -30.59 10.08 11.88
C THR A 259 -29.68 8.90 11.55
N ASP A 260 -28.41 9.18 11.25
CA ASP A 260 -27.42 8.16 10.91
C ASP A 260 -27.02 7.36 12.15
N PHE A 261 -26.96 8.05 13.30
CA PHE A 261 -26.71 7.44 14.60
C PHE A 261 -27.83 6.47 14.99
N LEU A 262 -29.09 6.87 14.87
CA LEU A 262 -30.25 6.04 15.22
C LEU A 262 -30.41 4.80 14.34
N SER A 263 -30.02 4.89 13.08
CA SER A 263 -30.23 3.81 12.12
C SER A 263 -29.14 2.74 12.13
N SER A 264 -27.90 3.09 12.51
CA SER A 264 -26.74 2.23 12.24
C SER A 264 -25.73 2.08 13.38
N PHE A 265 -25.82 2.91 14.43
CA PHE A 265 -24.80 2.91 15.48
C PHE A 265 -24.93 1.71 16.42
N PRO A 266 -23.83 1.01 16.76
CA PRO A 266 -23.88 -0.24 17.51
C PRO A 266 -24.07 0.00 19.02
N LEU A 267 -25.25 0.48 19.44
CA LEU A 267 -25.59 0.73 20.84
C LEU A 267 -25.39 -0.50 21.73
N SER A 268 -25.76 -1.69 21.24
CA SER A 268 -25.54 -2.96 21.93
C SER A 268 -24.07 -3.21 22.26
N ARG A 269 -23.15 -2.75 21.40
CA ARG A 269 -21.72 -2.83 21.66
C ARG A 269 -21.31 -1.89 22.80
N ILE A 270 -21.83 -0.67 22.86
CA ILE A 270 -21.54 0.27 23.96
C ILE A 270 -22.06 -0.30 25.29
N HIS A 271 -23.26 -0.87 25.31
CA HIS A 271 -23.79 -1.56 26.49
C HIS A 271 -22.89 -2.71 26.97
N HIS A 272 -22.33 -3.49 26.03
CA HIS A 272 -21.36 -4.52 26.36
C HIS A 272 -20.06 -3.92 26.95
N LEU A 273 -19.55 -2.82 26.38
CA LEU A 273 -18.37 -2.11 26.88
C LEU A 273 -18.61 -1.50 28.28
N ALA A 274 -19.84 -1.06 28.58
CA ALA A 274 -20.26 -0.59 29.91
C ALA A 274 -20.28 -1.71 30.98
N SER A 275 -20.08 -2.97 30.57
CA SER A 275 -19.86 -4.13 31.45
C SER A 275 -18.41 -4.66 31.39
N SER A 276 -17.49 -3.90 30.78
CA SER A 276 -16.09 -4.30 30.64
C SER A 276 -15.39 -4.47 31.98
N ARG A 277 -14.40 -5.37 32.01
CA ARG A 277 -13.48 -5.54 33.14
C ARG A 277 -12.44 -4.41 33.23
N HIS A 278 -12.25 -3.62 32.16
CA HIS A 278 -11.33 -2.51 32.14
C HIS A 278 -12.00 -1.25 32.72
N PRO A 279 -11.57 -0.73 33.90
CA PRO A 279 -12.32 0.28 34.64
C PRO A 279 -12.58 1.57 33.85
N ALA A 280 -11.56 2.12 33.18
CA ALA A 280 -11.69 3.35 32.41
C ALA A 280 -12.62 3.18 31.19
N LEU A 281 -12.62 1.99 30.57
CA LEU A 281 -13.45 1.68 29.41
C LEU A 281 -14.91 1.49 29.81
N LYS A 282 -15.11 0.83 30.95
CA LYS A 282 -16.42 0.69 31.56
C LYS A 282 -17.02 2.05 31.86
N GLN A 283 -16.27 2.91 32.58
CA GLN A 283 -16.71 4.22 32.98
C GLN A 283 -17.13 5.07 31.77
N ILE A 284 -16.25 5.21 30.77
CA ILE A 284 -16.56 6.05 29.63
C ILE A 284 -17.75 5.53 28.80
N ALA A 285 -17.91 4.21 28.70
CA ALA A 285 -19.07 3.63 28.02
C ALA A 285 -20.37 3.90 28.76
N GLN A 286 -20.35 3.92 30.11
CA GLN A 286 -21.51 4.31 30.92
C GLN A 286 -21.86 5.78 30.72
N GLU A 287 -20.88 6.67 30.82
CA GLU A 287 -21.05 8.11 30.58
C GLU A 287 -21.57 8.38 29.16
N THR A 288 -21.01 7.70 28.15
CA THR A 288 -21.48 7.83 26.75
C THR A 288 -22.95 7.42 26.60
N LEU A 289 -23.41 6.37 27.30
CA LEU A 289 -24.81 5.97 27.25
C LEU A 289 -25.71 7.04 27.90
N GLU A 290 -25.29 7.64 29.00
CA GLU A 290 -25.99 8.74 29.66
C GLU A 290 -26.10 9.98 28.73
N ASP A 291 -25.02 10.31 28.02
CA ASP A 291 -24.98 11.39 27.02
C ASP A 291 -25.97 11.11 25.87
N LEU A 292 -26.05 9.87 25.39
CA LEU A 292 -27.00 9.49 24.34
C LEU A 292 -28.46 9.53 24.82
N HIS A 293 -28.69 9.19 26.08
CA HIS A 293 -30.01 9.27 26.71
C HIS A 293 -30.51 10.70 26.82
N THR A 294 -29.65 11.64 27.22
CA THR A 294 -30.01 13.05 27.36
C THR A 294 -30.36 13.71 26.02
N HIS A 295 -29.81 13.22 24.92
CA HIS A 295 -30.10 13.70 23.56
C HIS A 295 -31.35 13.07 22.91
N ASN A 296 -32.18 12.33 23.66
CA ASN A 296 -33.39 11.64 23.12
C ASN A 296 -33.10 10.70 21.93
N ILE A 297 -31.87 10.21 21.82
CA ILE A 297 -31.53 9.09 20.92
C ILE A 297 -32.14 7.78 21.47
N SER A 298 -32.76 7.85 22.65
CA SER A 298 -33.45 6.81 23.41
C SER A 298 -34.85 6.42 22.90
N GLY A 299 -35.11 6.44 21.60
CA GLY A 299 -36.21 5.64 21.03
C GLY A 299 -36.02 4.11 21.25
N LEU A 300 -34.85 3.71 21.78
CA LEU A 300 -34.38 2.33 21.87
C LEU A 300 -34.18 1.81 23.31
N CYS A 301 -34.40 2.62 24.34
CA CYS A 301 -34.31 2.17 25.72
C CYS A 301 -35.68 1.79 26.27
N SER A 302 -36.29 0.78 25.65
CA SER A 302 -37.30 -0.02 26.33
C SER A 302 -36.64 -1.35 26.72
N PRO A 303 -36.67 -1.78 28.01
CA PRO A 303 -36.08 -3.03 28.47
C PRO A 303 -36.92 -4.25 28.07
N ALA A 304 -37.41 -4.29 26.82
CA ALA A 304 -38.37 -5.28 26.33
C ALA A 304 -37.82 -6.02 25.12
N TYR A 305 -36.62 -6.59 25.20
CA TYR A 305 -36.19 -7.76 24.41
C TYR A 305 -35.01 -8.42 25.13
N VAL A 306 -35.30 -8.98 26.30
CA VAL A 306 -34.58 -10.14 26.83
C VAL A 306 -35.47 -11.33 26.55
N GLU A 307 -35.35 -11.94 25.38
CA GLU A 307 -35.85 -13.29 25.13
C GLU A 307 -34.83 -14.08 24.29
N PHE A 308 -34.35 -15.15 24.93
CA PHE A 308 -33.53 -16.30 24.51
C PHE A 308 -32.06 -16.08 24.11
#